data_AF-A0A3A1YX25-F1
#
_entry.id   AF-A0A3A1YX25-F1
#
_cell.length_a   1.000
_cell.length_b   1.000
_cell.length_c   1.000
_cell.angle_alpha   90.00
_cell.angle_beta   90.00
_cell.angle_gamma   90.00
#
_symmetry.space_group_name_H-M   'P 1'
#
loop_
_entity.id
_entity.type
_entity.pdbx_description
1 polymer ?
#
loop_
_entity_poly.entity_id
_entity_poly.type
_entity_poly.pdbx_seq_one_letter_code
_entity_poly.pdbx_strand_id
1 'polypeptide(L)'
;MALRQSAGQLAATLVSIVGTRLELFSIELAEQRVRLIKVMCLTVGAILCLLLALLVVSLLVALYFWPTEYRYLALGLLALVYLFVGLGLAWWVKNELCTNPVPFEATLDELKRDLALVNRLQEVDRADRNPGDAP
;
A
#
# COMPACT_ATOMS: atom_id res chain seq x y z
N MET A 1 -16.49 23.40 -40.86
CA MET A 1 -16.97 23.81 -39.51
C MET A 1 -17.60 22.65 -38.74
N ALA A 2 -18.36 21.73 -39.36
CA ALA A 2 -19.00 20.59 -38.68
C ALA A 2 -18.05 19.64 -37.91
N LEU A 3 -16.84 19.36 -38.43
CA LEU A 3 -15.86 18.47 -37.77
C LEU A 3 -15.32 18.99 -36.43
N ARG A 4 -15.12 20.31 -36.28
CA ARG A 4 -14.67 20.91 -35.00
C ARG A 4 -15.76 20.82 -33.92
N GLN A 5 -17.02 20.84 -34.34
CA GLN A 5 -18.17 20.79 -33.44
C GLN A 5 -18.37 19.37 -32.90
N SER A 6 -18.25 18.34 -33.75
CA SER A 6 -18.27 16.94 -33.33
C SER A 6 -17.10 16.58 -32.40
N ALA A 7 -15.89 17.09 -32.65
CA ALA A 7 -14.74 16.87 -31.78
C ALA A 7 -14.94 17.49 -30.37
N GLY A 8 -15.48 18.71 -30.29
CA GLY A 8 -15.80 19.34 -29.01
C GLY A 8 -16.88 18.60 -28.21
N GLN A 9 -17.86 18.01 -28.89
CA GLN A 9 -18.94 17.26 -28.25
C GLN A 9 -18.47 15.89 -27.71
N LEU A 10 -17.59 15.22 -28.45
CA LEU A 10 -16.94 13.99 -28.00
C LEU A 10 -16.01 14.25 -26.80
N ALA A 11 -15.24 15.35 -26.81
CA ALA A 11 -14.42 15.76 -25.69
C ALA A 11 -15.26 16.04 -24.43
N ALA A 12 -16.40 16.74 -24.58
CA ALA A 12 -17.31 17.00 -23.46
C ALA A 12 -17.91 15.71 -22.87
N THR A 13 -18.22 14.73 -23.74
CA THR A 13 -18.77 13.43 -23.33
C THR A 13 -17.72 12.54 -22.66
N LEU A 14 -16.47 12.59 -23.13
CA LEU A 14 -15.34 11.92 -22.48
C LEU A 14 -15.05 12.51 -21.08
N VAL A 15 -15.05 13.83 -20.97
CA VAL A 15 -14.83 14.52 -19.69
C VAL A 15 -15.94 14.19 -18.69
N SER A 16 -17.20 14.11 -19.12
CA SER A 16 -18.30 13.74 -18.22
C SER A 16 -18.17 12.28 -17.75
N ILE A 17 -17.84 11.34 -18.65
CA ILE A 17 -17.64 9.92 -18.32
C ILE A 17 -16.48 9.73 -17.34
N VAL A 18 -15.35 10.41 -17.57
CA VAL A 18 -14.18 10.35 -16.68
C VAL A 18 -14.51 10.95 -15.32
N GLY A 19 -15.25 12.06 -15.28
CA GLY A 19 -15.70 12.69 -14.03
C GLY A 19 -16.53 11.74 -13.16
N THR A 20 -17.52 11.05 -13.75
CA THR A 20 -18.36 10.10 -13.01
C THR A 20 -17.58 8.88 -12.52
N ARG A 21 -16.63 8.39 -13.34
CA ARG A 21 -15.76 7.27 -12.92
C ARG A 21 -14.80 7.68 -11.82
N LEU A 22 -14.22 8.87 -11.87
CA LEU A 22 -13.36 9.39 -10.79
C LEU A 22 -14.12 9.57 -9.48
N GLU A 23 -15.38 10.00 -9.54
CA GLU A 23 -16.24 10.12 -8.37
C GLU A 23 -16.48 8.75 -7.71
N LEU A 24 -16.81 7.73 -8.52
CA LEU A 24 -16.92 6.34 -8.06
C LEU A 24 -15.59 5.77 -7.56
N PHE A 25 -14.49 5.99 -8.28
CA PHE A 25 -13.15 5.50 -7.91
C PHE A 25 -12.67 6.12 -6.59
N SER A 26 -12.98 7.40 -6.36
CA SER A 26 -12.67 8.11 -5.12
C SER A 26 -13.43 7.52 -3.92
N ILE A 27 -14.70 7.18 -4.12
CA ILE A 27 -15.53 6.53 -3.09
C ILE A 27 -15.02 5.11 -2.80
N GLU A 28 -14.74 4.30 -3.83
CA GLU A 28 -14.20 2.95 -3.66
C GLU A 28 -12.82 2.96 -3.00
N LEU A 29 -11.95 3.91 -3.34
CA LEU A 29 -10.66 4.13 -2.68
C LEU A 29 -10.83 4.48 -1.20
N ALA A 30 -11.79 5.34 -0.86
CA ALA A 30 -12.08 5.70 0.52
C ALA A 30 -12.53 4.45 1.32
N GLU A 31 -13.37 3.61 0.72
CA GLU A 31 -13.84 2.38 1.36
C GLU A 31 -12.72 1.35 1.56
N GLN A 32 -11.87 1.15 0.54
CA GLN A 32 -10.74 0.23 0.63
C GLN A 32 -9.70 0.68 1.67
N ARG A 33 -9.44 1.99 1.79
CA ARG A 33 -8.54 2.53 2.83
C ARG A 33 -9.06 2.23 4.24
N VAL A 34 -10.35 2.45 4.49
CA VAL A 34 -10.96 2.16 5.80
C VAL A 34 -10.88 0.67 6.13
N ARG A 35 -11.16 -0.20 5.16
CA ARG A 35 -11.02 -1.65 5.31
C ARG A 35 -9.57 -2.05 5.62
N LEU A 36 -8.61 -1.49 4.89
CA LEU A 36 -7.20 -1.78 5.09
C LEU A 36 -6.71 -1.33 6.47
N ILE A 37 -7.07 -0.12 6.91
CA ILE A 37 -6.76 0.41 8.24
C ILE A 37 -7.41 -0.47 9.32
N LYS A 38 -8.66 -0.90 9.12
CA LYS A 38 -9.36 -1.80 10.06
C LYS A 38 -8.63 -3.14 10.19
N VAL A 39 -8.25 -3.76 9.07
CA VAL A 39 -7.48 -5.02 9.07
C VAL A 39 -6.11 -4.81 9.69
N MET A 40 -5.40 -3.72 9.37
CA MET A 40 -4.12 -3.38 10.02
C MET A 40 -4.26 -3.27 11.54
N CYS A 41 -5.26 -2.55 12.01
CA CYS A 41 -5.51 -2.37 13.44
C CYS A 41 -5.81 -3.71 14.13
N LEU A 42 -6.65 -4.55 13.50
CA LEU A 42 -6.95 -5.89 13.99
C LEU A 42 -5.71 -6.79 14.02
N THR A 43 -4.90 -6.78 12.96
CA THR A 43 -3.67 -7.56 12.85
C THR A 43 -2.64 -7.12 13.88
N VAL A 44 -2.43 -5.81 14.06
CA VAL A 44 -1.54 -5.27 15.10
C VAL A 44 -2.03 -5.66 16.48
N GLY A 45 -3.34 -5.54 16.75
CA GLY A 45 -3.94 -5.98 18.00
C GLY A 45 -3.73 -7.48 18.26
N ALA A 46 -3.91 -8.32 17.25
CA ALA A 46 -3.69 -9.76 17.33
C ALA A 46 -2.21 -10.10 17.61
N ILE A 47 -1.27 -9.45 16.90
CA ILE A 47 0.17 -9.62 17.12
C ILE A 47 0.55 -9.21 18.55
N LEU A 48 0.05 -8.08 19.04
CA LEU A 48 0.31 -7.63 20.42
C LEU A 48 -0.21 -8.63 21.45
N CYS A 49 -1.44 -9.13 21.26
CA CYS A 49 -2.02 -10.16 22.13
C CYS A 49 -1.18 -11.45 22.13
N LEU A 50 -0.72 -11.90 20.96
CA LEU A 50 0.15 -13.07 20.83
C LEU A 50 1.50 -12.86 21.51
N LEU A 51 2.14 -11.70 21.34
CA LEU A 51 3.39 -11.37 22.01
C LEU A 51 3.25 -11.38 23.53
N LEU A 52 2.14 -10.83 24.05
CA LEU A 52 1.86 -10.83 25.48
C LEU A 52 1.61 -12.26 26.00
N ALA A 53 0.84 -13.07 25.29
CA ALA A 53 0.61 -14.47 25.64
C ALA A 53 1.92 -15.26 25.65
N LEU A 54 2.77 -15.05 24.64
CA LEU A 54 4.09 -15.68 24.54
C LEU A 54 5.01 -15.28 25.71
N LEU A 55 4.99 -14.00 26.11
CA LEU A 55 5.68 -13.50 27.31
C LEU A 55 5.18 -14.19 28.59
N VAL A 56 3.86 -14.29 28.78
CA VAL A 56 3.28 -14.96 29.94
C VAL A 56 3.68 -16.43 29.97
N VAL A 57 3.66 -17.13 28.84
CA VAL A 57 4.11 -18.52 28.72
C VAL A 57 5.60 -18.64 29.08
N SER A 58 6.46 -17.74 28.60
CA SER A 58 7.86 -17.70 29.03
C SER A 58 8.03 -17.58 30.52
N LEU A 59 7.28 -16.66 31.13
CA LEU A 59 7.34 -16.44 32.56
C LEU A 59 6.87 -17.68 33.32
N LEU A 60 5.81 -18.32 32.85
CA LEU A 60 5.29 -19.57 33.42
C LEU A 60 6.34 -20.68 33.34
N VAL A 61 6.95 -20.88 32.18
CA VAL A 61 8.05 -21.86 31.99
C VAL A 61 9.23 -21.52 32.91
N ALA A 62 9.64 -20.25 32.95
CA ALA A 62 10.76 -19.81 33.78
C ALA A 62 10.47 -20.05 35.28
N LEU A 63 9.28 -19.68 35.77
CA LEU A 63 8.87 -19.87 37.16
C LEU A 63 8.70 -21.35 37.51
N TYR A 64 8.16 -22.16 36.59
CA TYR A 64 7.97 -23.60 36.79
C TYR A 64 9.32 -24.33 36.93
N PHE A 65 10.31 -23.98 36.11
CA PHE A 65 11.64 -24.61 36.16
C PHE A 65 12.63 -23.92 37.11
N TRP A 66 12.31 -22.74 37.65
CA TRP A 66 13.17 -21.99 38.57
C TRP A 66 13.66 -22.78 39.80
N PRO A 67 12.82 -23.59 40.49
CA PRO A 67 13.27 -24.36 41.65
C PRO A 67 14.03 -25.64 41.29
N THR A 68 14.24 -25.94 40.00
CA THR A 68 14.93 -27.16 39.54
C THR A 68 16.35 -26.87 39.04
N GLU A 69 17.24 -27.87 39.14
CA GLU A 69 18.60 -27.87 38.56
C GLU A 69 18.61 -27.58 37.04
N TYR A 70 17.48 -27.85 36.35
CA TYR A 70 17.31 -27.68 34.90
C TYR A 70 16.99 -26.24 34.45
N ARG A 71 17.07 -25.25 35.34
CA ARG A 71 16.74 -23.85 35.04
C ARG A 71 17.44 -23.29 33.78
N TYR A 72 18.73 -23.60 33.62
CA TYR A 72 19.53 -23.12 32.48
C TYR A 72 19.13 -23.81 31.16
N LEU A 73 18.77 -25.09 31.21
CA LEU A 73 18.26 -25.82 30.04
C LEU A 73 16.90 -25.28 29.59
N ALA A 74 16.00 -24.99 30.53
CA ALA A 74 14.70 -24.39 30.23
C ALA A 74 14.84 -23.01 29.57
N LEU A 75 15.73 -22.16 30.10
CA LEU A 75 16.05 -20.85 29.50
C LEU A 75 16.69 -20.98 28.13
N GLY A 76 17.60 -21.95 27.93
CA GLY A 76 18.24 -22.19 26.64
C GLY A 76 17.26 -22.67 25.56
N LEU A 77 16.34 -23.57 25.93
CA LEU A 77 15.31 -24.06 25.00
C LEU A 77 14.33 -22.94 24.65
N LEU A 78 13.92 -22.14 25.64
CA LEU A 78 13.10 -20.96 25.42
C LEU A 78 13.79 -19.98 24.46
N ALA A 79 15.08 -19.69 24.68
CA ALA A 79 15.85 -18.82 23.81
C ALA A 79 15.92 -19.35 22.36
N LEU A 80 16.11 -20.65 22.17
CA LEU A 80 16.07 -21.27 20.84
C LEU A 80 14.70 -21.11 20.18
N VAL A 81 13.61 -21.35 20.90
CA VAL A 81 12.25 -21.18 20.38
C VAL A 81 12.03 -19.73 19.92
N TYR A 82 12.39 -18.75 20.74
CA TYR A 82 12.29 -17.33 20.37
C TYR A 82 13.17 -16.97 19.18
N LEU A 83 14.37 -17.55 19.09
CA LEU A 83 15.29 -17.33 17.97
C LEU A 83 14.69 -17.84 16.65
N PHE A 84 14.15 -19.07 16.63
CA PHE A 84 13.53 -19.63 15.43
C PHE A 84 12.25 -18.89 15.02
N VAL A 85 11.41 -18.52 15.99
CA VAL A 85 10.21 -17.70 15.72
C VAL A 85 10.61 -16.35 15.16
N GLY A 86 11.60 -15.68 15.76
CA GLY A 86 12.13 -14.41 15.30
C GLY A 86 12.72 -14.48 13.89
N LEU A 87 13.50 -15.52 13.59
CA LEU A 87 14.03 -15.76 12.24
C LEU A 87 12.91 -16.00 11.21
N GLY A 88 11.92 -16.80 11.58
CA GLY A 88 10.75 -17.08 10.74
C GLY A 88 9.96 -15.82 10.41
N LEU A 89 9.66 -14.99 11.43
CA LEU A 89 9.00 -13.71 11.24
C LEU A 89 9.85 -12.76 10.39
N ALA A 90 11.15 -12.63 10.67
CA ALA A 90 12.04 -11.76 9.91
C ALA A 90 12.13 -12.17 8.44
N TRP A 91 12.19 -13.49 8.16
CA TRP A 91 12.16 -13.99 6.80
C TRP A 91 10.80 -13.74 6.15
N TRP A 92 9.69 -14.00 6.84
CA TRP A 92 8.36 -13.75 6.29
C TRP A 92 8.14 -12.27 5.97
N VAL A 93 8.50 -11.36 6.88
CA VAL A 93 8.45 -9.90 6.66
C VAL A 93 9.34 -9.51 5.49
N LYS A 94 10.58 -9.99 5.45
CA LYS A 94 11.48 -9.73 4.32
C LYS A 94 10.90 -10.23 3.00
N ASN A 95 10.31 -11.42 3.00
CA ASN A 95 9.67 -11.99 1.82
C ASN A 95 8.49 -11.14 1.39
N GLU A 96 7.61 -10.74 2.32
CA GLU A 96 6.45 -9.90 2.03
C GLU A 96 6.86 -8.55 1.46
N LEU A 97 7.88 -7.89 2.04
CA LEU A 97 8.42 -6.61 1.58
C LEU A 97 9.18 -6.70 0.25
N CYS A 98 9.85 -7.81 -0.03
CA CYS A 98 10.56 -8.00 -1.30
C CYS A 98 9.66 -8.55 -2.42
N THR A 99 8.55 -9.21 -2.10
CA THR A 99 7.65 -9.84 -3.08
C THR A 99 6.48 -8.95 -3.47
N ASN A 100 6.04 -8.04 -2.60
CA ASN A 100 5.03 -7.05 -2.92
C ASN A 100 5.68 -5.67 -3.18
N PRO A 101 5.83 -5.22 -4.43
CA PRO A 101 6.14 -3.82 -4.71
C PRO A 101 5.05 -2.93 -4.10
N VAL A 102 5.48 -1.75 -3.65
CA VAL A 102 4.66 -0.75 -2.96
C VAL A 102 3.34 -0.55 -3.73
N PRO A 103 2.17 -0.66 -3.08
CA PRO A 103 0.86 -0.75 -3.77
C PRO A 103 0.45 0.48 -4.60
N PHE A 104 1.30 1.51 -4.67
CA PHE A 104 1.04 2.77 -5.37
C PHE A 104 2.07 3.09 -6.47
N GLU A 105 3.07 2.23 -6.70
CA GLU A 105 4.07 2.50 -7.76
C GLU A 105 3.41 2.54 -9.14
N ALA A 106 2.57 1.55 -9.47
CA ALA A 106 1.83 1.53 -10.73
C ALA A 106 0.93 2.76 -10.89
N THR A 107 0.23 3.15 -9.81
CA THR A 107 -0.65 4.33 -9.81
C THR A 107 0.12 5.64 -9.98
N LEU A 108 1.31 5.76 -9.38
CA LEU A 108 2.16 6.94 -9.55
C LEU A 108 2.78 7.03 -10.94
N ASP A 109 3.09 5.89 -11.55
CA ASP A 109 3.64 5.83 -12.91
C ASP A 109 2.58 6.18 -13.95
N GLU A 110 1.34 5.70 -13.76
CA GLU A 110 0.19 6.09 -14.58
C GLU A 110 -0.11 7.60 -14.42
N LEU A 111 -0.07 8.16 -13.21
CA LEU A 111 -0.30 9.59 -12.96
C LEU A 111 0.78 10.48 -13.61
N LYS A 112 2.03 10.01 -13.65
CA LYS A 112 3.12 10.69 -14.38
C LYS A 112 2.87 10.70 -15.88
N ARG A 113 2.35 9.61 -16.45
CA ARG A 113 2.01 9.55 -17.89
C ARG A 113 0.87 10.49 -18.24
N ASP A 114 -0.16 10.57 -17.40
CA ASP A 114 -1.29 11.48 -17.61
C ASP A 114 -0.85 12.95 -17.54
N LEU A 115 0.02 13.30 -16.59
CA LEU A 115 0.62 14.64 -16.51
C LEU A 115 1.45 14.98 -17.76
N ALA A 116 2.20 14.01 -18.30
CA ALA A 116 2.98 14.21 -19.52
C ALA A 116 2.09 14.43 -20.75
N LEU A 117 0.95 13.76 -20.85
CA LEU A 117 -0.01 13.94 -21.94
C LEU A 117 -0.72 15.30 -21.87
N VAL A 118 -1.13 15.73 -20.67
CA VAL A 118 -1.74 17.05 -20.46
C VAL A 118 -0.77 18.18 -20.83
N ASN A 119 0.51 18.05 -20.46
CA ASN A 119 1.52 19.06 -20.77
C ASN A 119 1.75 19.19 -22.29
N ARG A 120 1.77 18.06 -23.03
CA ARG A 120 1.87 18.07 -24.50
C ARG A 120 0.67 18.74 -25.17
N LEU A 121 -0.54 18.54 -24.65
CA LEU A 121 -1.73 19.20 -25.19
C LEU A 121 -1.70 20.71 -24.96
N GLN A 122 -1.18 21.17 -23.82
CA GLN A 122 -0.95 22.60 -23.58
C GLN A 122 0.09 23.20 -24.53
N GLU A 123 1.14 22.46 -24.90
CA GLU A 123 2.14 22.93 -25.89
C GLU A 123 1.53 23.08 -27.28
N VAL A 124 0.71 22.11 -27.72
CA VAL A 124 0.03 22.14 -29.02
C VAL A 124 -1.02 23.26 -29.08
N ASP A 125 -1.83 23.45 -28.03
CA ASP A 125 -2.81 24.54 -27.94
C ASP A 125 -2.14 25.92 -27.87
N ARG A 126 -1.00 26.04 -27.15
CA ARG A 126 -0.21 27.29 -27.14
C ARG A 126 0.39 27.62 -28.50
N ALA A 127 0.85 26.63 -29.25
CA ALA A 127 1.41 26.81 -30.58
C ALA A 127 0.33 27.25 -31.60
N ASP A 128 -0.89 26.70 -31.52
CA ASP A 128 -2.01 27.09 -32.38
C ASP A 128 -2.59 28.47 -32.01
N ARG A 129 -2.49 28.87 -30.73
CA ARG A 129 -2.94 30.17 -30.22
C ARG A 129 -1.97 31.33 -30.53
N ASN A 130 -0.70 31.06 -30.82
CA ASN A 130 0.29 32.08 -31.20
C ASN A 130 0.72 31.94 -32.68
N PRO A 131 -0.11 32.36 -33.65
CA PRO A 131 0.22 32.26 -35.07
C PRO A 131 1.28 33.26 -35.55
N GLY A 132 1.87 34.08 -34.66
CA GLY A 132 2.73 35.22 -35.01
C GLY A 132 4.21 34.92 -35.29
N ASP A 133 4.68 33.68 -35.06
CA ASP A 133 6.10 33.32 -35.15
C ASP A 133 6.44 32.38 -36.32
N ALA A 134 5.53 32.18 -37.27
CA ALA A 134 5.85 31.46 -38.51
C ALA A 134 6.77 32.33 -39.38
N PRO A 135 7.97 31.85 -39.76
CA PRO A 135 8.92 32.62 -40.58
C PRO A 135 8.41 32.89 -41.99
#